data_AF-A0A7S3K879-F1
#
_entry.id   AF-A0A7S3K879-F1
#
_cell.length_a   1.000
_cell.length_b   1.000
_cell.length_c   1.000
_cell.angle_alpha   90.00
_cell.angle_beta   90.00
_cell.angle_gamma   90.00
#
_symmetry.space_group_name_H-M   'P 1'
#
loop_
_entity.id
_entity.type
_entity.pdbx_description
1 polymer ?
#
loop_
_entity_poly.entity_id
_entity_poly.type
_entity_poly.pdbx_seq_one_letter_code
_entity_poly.pdbx_strand_id
1 'polypeptide(L)'
;ITTNEEASDFDICHPKIIVKSSYGCKISKLETVAVFFNTFAWLIGVIFIVFGLYNLMLGGRMFRLTIILFSIASTIAITCLVFFFFIQMEDVPQKYILLILFSSGSIGALLGYFLVKTIKFGIFIIGCWTGVVLAISLDSLIFSQLGVPYILYIMIAIFVITFGWLACKYYEYVLIFSSSILGAYFFIRGISLEFGG
;
A
#
# COMPACT_ATOMS: atom_id res chain seq x y z
N ILE A 1 -33.18 -20.86 -2.18
CA ILE A 1 -31.88 -21.01 -1.49
C ILE A 1 -31.90 -22.39 -0.86
N THR A 2 -31.26 -23.36 -1.51
CA THR A 2 -31.16 -24.75 -1.05
C THR A 2 -29.72 -24.97 -0.61
N THR A 3 -29.51 -25.02 0.70
CA THR A 3 -28.22 -25.37 1.31
C THR A 3 -28.15 -26.89 1.42
N ASN A 4 -27.34 -27.53 0.59
CA ASN A 4 -27.00 -28.94 0.76
C ASN A 4 -25.85 -29.03 1.78
N GLU A 5 -26.18 -29.44 3.00
CA GLU A 5 -25.19 -29.78 4.03
C GLU A 5 -24.70 -31.21 3.79
N GLU A 6 -23.55 -31.36 3.14
CA GLU A 6 -22.83 -32.63 3.16
C GLU A 6 -22.00 -32.71 4.45
N ALA A 7 -22.52 -33.45 5.42
CA ALA A 7 -21.80 -33.80 6.64
C ALA A 7 -20.68 -34.81 6.31
N SER A 8 -19.45 -34.30 6.21
CA SER A 8 -18.24 -35.13 6.13
C SER A 8 -17.81 -35.51 7.55
N ASP A 9 -17.76 -36.83 7.79
CA ASP A 9 -17.13 -37.61 8.86
C ASP A 9 -16.58 -36.89 10.10
N PHE A 10 -17.09 -37.32 11.28
CA PHE A 10 -16.96 -36.63 12.57
C PHE A 10 -15.75 -37.11 13.38
N ASP A 11 -14.72 -36.27 13.51
CA ASP A 11 -13.94 -36.18 14.75
C ASP A 11 -14.76 -35.35 15.76
N ILE A 12 -15.31 -36.03 16.77
CA ILE A 12 -16.35 -35.53 17.70
C ILE A 12 -15.91 -34.27 18.49
N CYS A 13 -14.62 -33.95 18.53
CA CYS A 13 -14.11 -32.83 19.31
C CYS A 13 -13.90 -31.52 18.53
N HIS A 14 -13.84 -31.52 17.19
CA HIS A 14 -13.67 -30.30 16.38
C HIS A 14 -14.53 -30.36 15.11
N PRO A 15 -15.83 -30.03 15.17
CA PRO A 15 -16.67 -29.99 13.98
C PRO A 15 -16.16 -28.91 13.02
N LYS A 16 -15.58 -29.34 11.89
CA LYS A 16 -15.11 -28.46 10.83
C LYS A 16 -16.27 -28.19 9.87
N ILE A 17 -17.00 -27.10 10.09
CA ILE A 17 -18.11 -26.70 9.23
C ILE A 17 -17.53 -26.09 7.94
N ILE A 18 -17.61 -26.81 6.83
CA ILE A 18 -17.20 -26.32 5.50
C ILE A 18 -18.45 -25.83 4.77
N VAL A 19 -18.70 -24.53 4.81
CA VAL A 19 -19.85 -23.91 4.12
C VAL A 19 -19.49 -23.69 2.65
N LYS A 20 -19.98 -24.57 1.75
CA LYS A 20 -19.90 -24.36 0.30
C LYS A 20 -21.10 -23.53 -0.15
N SER A 21 -20.86 -22.28 -0.54
CA SER A 21 -21.89 -21.42 -1.11
C SER A 21 -21.52 -21.10 -2.56
N SER A 22 -22.46 -21.32 -3.50
CA SER A 22 -22.27 -21.01 -4.93
C SER A 22 -22.11 -19.50 -5.21
N TYR A 23 -22.33 -18.65 -4.21
CA TYR A 23 -22.14 -17.20 -4.25
C TYR A 23 -21.28 -16.67 -3.08
N GLY A 24 -20.77 -17.55 -2.22
CA GLY A 24 -20.09 -17.20 -0.97
C GLY A 24 -18.59 -17.24 -1.16
N CYS A 25 -17.96 -16.09 -0.92
CA CYS A 25 -16.55 -15.81 -1.16
C CYS A 25 -16.14 -15.96 -2.63
N LYS A 26 -16.49 -14.94 -3.43
CA LYS A 26 -15.58 -14.52 -4.50
C LYS A 26 -14.27 -14.17 -3.78
N ILE A 27 -13.34 -15.13 -3.72
CA ILE A 27 -11.97 -14.96 -3.22
C ILE A 27 -11.50 -13.68 -3.91
N SER A 28 -11.47 -12.59 -3.15
CA SER A 28 -11.21 -11.31 -3.77
C SER A 28 -9.79 -11.41 -4.31
N LYS A 29 -9.52 -10.94 -5.53
CA LYS A 29 -8.16 -10.95 -6.10
C LYS A 29 -7.09 -10.30 -5.19
N LEU A 30 -7.54 -9.59 -4.14
CA LEU A 30 -6.75 -9.05 -3.04
C LEU A 30 -6.12 -10.17 -2.19
N GLU A 31 -6.74 -11.33 -2.07
CA GLU A 31 -6.22 -12.47 -1.31
C GLU A 31 -4.95 -13.04 -1.96
N THR A 32 -4.80 -13.11 -3.29
CA THR A 32 -3.55 -13.61 -3.89
C THR A 32 -2.36 -12.70 -3.56
N VAL A 33 -2.57 -11.39 -3.63
CA VAL A 33 -1.54 -10.41 -3.25
C VAL A 33 -1.28 -10.46 -1.75
N ALA A 34 -2.34 -10.54 -0.94
CA ALA A 34 -2.22 -10.68 0.51
C ALA A 34 -1.49 -11.97 0.90
N VAL A 35 -1.74 -13.09 0.22
CA VAL A 35 -1.06 -14.37 0.43
C VAL A 35 0.42 -14.26 0.07
N PHE A 36 0.78 -13.54 -1.00
CA PHE A 36 2.18 -13.25 -1.31
C PHE A 36 2.84 -12.41 -0.21
N PHE A 37 2.19 -11.32 0.22
CA PHE A 37 2.68 -10.50 1.33
C PHE A 37 2.76 -11.29 2.64
N ASN A 38 1.85 -12.23 2.88
CA ASN A 38 1.85 -13.07 4.07
C ASN A 38 2.99 -14.12 4.03
N THR A 39 3.22 -14.74 2.86
CA THR A 39 4.30 -15.71 2.66
C THR A 39 5.68 -15.08 2.89
N PHE A 40 5.85 -13.81 2.49
CA PHE A 40 7.09 -13.06 2.67
C PHE A 40 6.96 -11.95 3.73
N ALA A 41 6.01 -12.07 4.66
CA ALA A 41 5.68 -11.02 5.63
C ALA A 41 6.91 -10.59 6.42
N TRP A 42 7.68 -11.56 6.91
CA TRP A 42 8.89 -11.32 7.69
C TRP A 42 9.95 -10.51 6.92
N LEU A 43 10.14 -10.83 5.64
CA LEU A 43 11.15 -10.14 4.83
C LEU A 43 10.69 -8.72 4.47
N ILE A 44 9.42 -8.56 4.10
CA ILE A 44 8.85 -7.27 3.71
C ILE A 44 8.68 -6.34 4.93
N GLY A 45 8.30 -6.90 6.08
CA GLY A 45 8.16 -6.21 7.35
C GLY A 45 9.47 -5.58 7.80
N VAL A 46 10.55 -6.37 7.85
CA VAL A 46 11.90 -5.88 8.16
C VAL A 46 12.33 -4.76 7.20
N ILE A 47 12.10 -4.92 5.88
CA ILE A 47 12.44 -3.88 4.89
C ILE A 47 11.66 -2.60 5.18
N PHE A 48 10.35 -2.67 5.45
CA PHE A 48 9.52 -1.51 5.76
C PHE A 48 9.91 -0.83 7.07
N ILE A 49 10.33 -1.58 8.08
CA ILE A 49 10.81 -1.03 9.35
C ILE A 49 12.12 -0.26 9.14
N VAL A 50 13.11 -0.88 8.49
CA VAL A 50 14.40 -0.23 8.20
C VAL A 50 14.21 0.99 7.32
N PHE A 51 13.36 0.88 6.31
CA PHE A 51 13.02 1.96 5.41
C PHE A 51 12.28 3.10 6.10
N GLY A 52 11.32 2.78 6.96
CA GLY A 52 10.56 3.74 7.75
C GLY A 52 11.48 4.53 8.69
N LEU A 53 12.35 3.83 9.41
CA LEU A 53 13.32 4.44 10.32
C LEU A 53 14.33 5.33 9.56
N TYR A 54 14.81 4.85 8.41
CA TYR A 54 15.69 5.64 7.54
C TYR A 54 15.01 6.95 7.08
N ASN A 55 13.77 6.89 6.59
CA ASN A 55 13.04 8.09 6.18
C ASN A 55 12.75 9.04 7.34
N LEU A 56 12.49 8.49 8.53
CA LEU A 56 12.20 9.28 9.73
C LEU A 56 13.43 10.07 10.21
N MET A 57 14.64 9.49 10.12
CA MET A 57 15.88 10.17 10.54
C MET A 57 16.53 11.02 9.44
N LEU A 58 16.47 10.57 8.18
CA LEU A 58 17.26 11.14 7.08
C LEU A 58 16.42 11.81 5.99
N GLY A 59 15.09 11.88 6.15
CA GLY A 59 14.15 12.36 5.14
C GLY A 59 14.48 13.75 4.58
N GLY A 60 14.90 14.68 5.43
CA GLY A 60 15.30 16.03 5.02
C GLY A 60 16.71 16.10 4.41
N ARG A 61 17.64 15.23 4.82
CA ARG A 61 19.05 15.29 4.41
C ARG A 61 19.30 14.61 3.07
N MET A 62 18.59 13.52 2.79
CA MET A 62 18.79 12.68 1.60
C MET A 62 17.61 12.75 0.64
N PHE A 63 17.14 13.97 0.34
CA PHE A 63 15.94 14.18 -0.47
C PHE A 63 15.97 13.52 -1.86
N ARG A 64 17.13 13.51 -2.53
CA ARG A 64 17.25 12.84 -3.83
C ARG A 64 16.96 11.34 -3.73
N LEU A 65 17.39 10.73 -2.64
CA LEU A 65 17.24 9.30 -2.42
C LEU A 65 15.79 8.98 -2.02
N THR A 66 15.14 9.83 -1.23
CA THR A 66 13.72 9.65 -0.87
C THR A 66 12.80 9.76 -2.08
N ILE A 67 13.03 10.69 -3.02
CA ILE A 67 12.27 10.76 -4.28
C ILE A 67 12.37 9.45 -5.07
N ILE A 68 13.58 8.90 -5.23
CA ILE A 68 13.80 7.67 -6.01
C ILE A 68 13.05 6.52 -5.34
N LEU A 69 13.23 6.32 -4.05
CA LEU A 69 12.56 5.26 -3.31
C LEU A 69 11.04 5.39 -3.40
N PHE A 70 10.53 6.63 -3.31
CA PHE A 70 9.12 6.90 -3.40
C PHE A 70 8.54 6.58 -4.79
N SER A 71 9.28 6.93 -5.84
CA SER A 71 8.89 6.58 -7.22
C SER A 71 8.89 5.05 -7.46
N ILE A 72 9.83 4.32 -6.85
CA ILE A 72 9.86 2.85 -6.91
C ILE A 72 8.65 2.27 -6.19
N ALA A 73 8.36 2.72 -4.97
CA ALA A 73 7.20 2.25 -4.22
C ALA A 73 5.87 2.55 -4.95
N SER A 74 5.74 3.76 -5.52
CA SER A 74 4.54 4.18 -6.26
C SER A 74 4.33 3.37 -7.54
N THR A 75 5.40 3.14 -8.32
CA THR A 75 5.31 2.32 -9.54
C THR A 75 5.01 0.86 -9.26
N ILE A 76 5.58 0.27 -8.20
CA ILE A 76 5.22 -1.07 -7.74
C ILE A 76 3.73 -1.11 -7.36
N ALA A 77 3.24 -0.14 -6.58
CA ALA A 77 1.84 -0.08 -6.18
C ALA A 77 0.90 0.07 -7.38
N ILE A 78 1.20 0.97 -8.32
CA ILE A 78 0.40 1.16 -9.55
C ILE A 78 0.43 -0.11 -10.40
N THR A 79 1.58 -0.77 -10.53
CA THR A 79 1.69 -2.02 -11.30
C THR A 79 0.84 -3.11 -10.65
N CYS A 80 0.94 -3.32 -9.35
CA CYS A 80 0.07 -4.26 -8.63
C CYS A 80 -1.41 -3.95 -8.85
N LEU A 81 -1.79 -2.68 -8.83
CA LEU A 81 -3.17 -2.21 -9.01
C LEU A 81 -3.66 -2.45 -10.45
N VAL A 82 -2.84 -2.17 -11.46
CA VAL A 82 -3.14 -2.48 -12.88
C VAL A 82 -3.30 -3.99 -13.07
N PHE A 83 -2.38 -4.79 -12.55
CA PHE A 83 -2.50 -6.25 -12.63
C PHE A 83 -3.78 -6.74 -11.95
N PHE A 84 -4.15 -6.20 -10.79
CA PHE A 84 -5.39 -6.54 -10.10
C PHE A 84 -6.65 -6.32 -10.96
N PHE A 85 -6.73 -5.18 -11.68
CA PHE A 85 -7.88 -4.89 -12.55
C PHE A 85 -7.89 -5.71 -13.83
N PHE A 86 -6.76 -5.78 -14.54
CA PHE A 86 -6.70 -6.33 -15.89
C PHE A 86 -6.44 -7.83 -15.95
N ILE A 87 -5.64 -8.38 -15.03
CA ILE A 87 -5.18 -9.77 -15.07
C ILE A 87 -5.79 -10.46 -13.85
N GLN A 88 -6.79 -11.31 -14.06
CA GLN A 88 -7.28 -12.20 -13.01
C GLN A 88 -6.09 -13.04 -12.50
N MET A 89 -5.62 -12.76 -11.28
CA MET A 89 -4.43 -13.37 -10.67
C MET A 89 -4.64 -14.84 -10.25
N GLU A 90 -5.65 -15.52 -10.77
CA GLU A 90 -6.07 -16.84 -10.26
C GLU A 90 -5.03 -17.94 -10.51
N ASP A 91 -4.19 -17.83 -11.56
CA ASP A 91 -3.24 -18.90 -11.92
C ASP A 91 -1.80 -18.44 -12.25
N VAL A 92 -1.39 -17.24 -11.81
CA VAL A 92 -0.05 -16.74 -12.16
C VAL A 92 1.03 -17.43 -11.30
N PRO A 93 2.01 -18.14 -11.90
CA PRO A 93 3.06 -18.79 -11.12
C PRO A 93 3.92 -17.77 -10.38
N GLN A 94 4.36 -18.10 -9.16
CA GLN A 94 5.16 -17.21 -8.29
C GLN A 94 6.39 -16.60 -8.98
N LYS A 95 7.02 -17.32 -9.93
CA LYS A 95 8.17 -16.83 -10.70
C LYS A 95 7.85 -15.59 -11.52
N TYR A 96 6.63 -15.47 -12.06
CA TYR A 96 6.21 -14.32 -12.83
C TYR A 96 5.93 -13.10 -11.93
N ILE A 97 5.42 -13.32 -10.71
CA ILE A 97 5.21 -12.24 -9.74
C ILE A 97 6.52 -11.53 -9.41
N LEU A 98 7.59 -12.30 -9.14
CA LEU A 98 8.93 -11.74 -8.88
C LEU A 98 9.48 -10.96 -10.08
N LEU A 99 9.26 -11.47 -11.30
CA LEU A 99 9.69 -10.79 -12.53
C LEU A 99 8.93 -9.47 -12.75
N ILE A 100 7.62 -9.44 -12.47
CA ILE A 100 6.80 -8.23 -12.50
C ILE A 100 7.28 -7.22 -11.44
N LEU A 101 7.61 -7.69 -10.24
CA LEU A 101 8.08 -6.83 -9.15
C LEU A 101 9.46 -6.23 -9.46
N PHE A 102 10.37 -7.01 -10.05
CA PHE A 102 11.69 -6.54 -10.45
C PHE A 102 11.63 -5.58 -11.65
N SER A 103 10.80 -5.87 -12.64
CA SER A 103 10.61 -4.99 -13.81
C SER A 103 9.94 -3.67 -13.42
N SER A 104 8.90 -3.70 -12.59
CA SER A 104 8.27 -2.47 -12.07
C SER A 104 9.23 -1.66 -11.18
N GLY A 105 10.04 -2.32 -10.35
CA GLY A 105 11.09 -1.65 -9.59
C GLY A 105 12.13 -0.95 -10.47
N SER A 106 12.52 -1.58 -11.59
CA SER A 106 13.47 -1.01 -12.55
C SER A 106 12.89 0.21 -13.28
N ILE A 107 11.61 0.13 -13.70
CA ILE A 107 10.88 1.26 -14.30
C ILE A 107 10.72 2.39 -13.28
N GLY A 108 10.41 2.05 -12.04
CA GLY A 108 10.36 2.98 -10.91
C GLY A 108 11.67 3.72 -10.69
N ALA A 109 12.79 3.01 -10.68
CA ALA A 109 14.11 3.61 -10.51
C ALA A 109 14.44 4.58 -11.65
N LEU A 110 14.10 4.22 -12.90
CA LEU A 110 14.27 5.08 -14.06
C LEU A 110 13.42 6.36 -13.94
N LEU A 111 12.14 6.23 -13.61
CA LEU A 111 11.24 7.36 -13.38
C LEU A 111 11.73 8.24 -12.22
N GLY A 112 12.20 7.62 -11.14
CA GLY A 112 12.81 8.31 -10.00
C GLY A 112 14.02 9.13 -10.39
N TYR A 113 14.89 8.58 -11.24
CA TYR A 113 16.04 9.31 -11.76
C TYR A 113 15.63 10.55 -12.57
N PHE A 114 14.58 10.44 -13.41
CA PHE A 114 14.01 11.59 -14.12
C PHE A 114 13.40 12.62 -13.16
N LEU A 115 12.69 12.17 -12.12
CA LEU A 115 12.09 13.03 -11.08
C LEU A 115 13.15 13.79 -10.27
N VAL A 116 14.32 13.19 -10.04
CA VAL A 116 15.46 13.87 -9.40
C VAL A 116 15.99 15.02 -10.27
N LYS A 117 15.85 14.94 -11.60
CA LYS A 117 16.19 16.07 -12.50
C LYS A 117 15.15 17.18 -12.44
N THR A 118 13.88 16.83 -12.19
CA THR A 118 12.74 17.75 -12.08
C THR A 118 12.24 17.88 -10.64
N ILE A 119 13.14 18.29 -9.73
CA ILE A 119 12.89 18.39 -8.27
C ILE A 119 11.52 19.00 -7.91
N LYS A 120 11.13 20.10 -8.57
CA LYS A 120 9.85 20.78 -8.30
C LYS A 120 8.64 19.86 -8.50
N PHE A 121 8.69 19.00 -9.53
CA PHE A 121 7.62 18.05 -9.81
C PHE A 121 7.63 16.86 -8.84
N GLY A 122 8.82 16.39 -8.44
CA GLY A 122 8.96 15.38 -7.40
C GLY A 122 8.36 15.80 -6.06
N ILE A 123 8.61 17.05 -5.64
CA ILE A 123 8.05 17.62 -4.40
C ILE A 123 6.53 17.68 -4.46
N PHE A 124 5.97 18.07 -5.62
CA PHE A 124 4.52 18.10 -5.82
C PHE A 124 3.88 16.71 -5.65
N ILE A 125 4.48 15.68 -6.28
CA ILE A 125 3.99 14.29 -6.17
C ILE A 125 4.06 13.78 -4.73
N ILE A 126 5.17 14.04 -4.03
CA ILE A 126 5.32 13.64 -2.63
C ILE A 126 4.27 14.34 -1.76
N GLY A 127 4.05 15.63 -1.97
CA GLY A 127 3.00 16.40 -1.28
C GLY A 127 1.61 15.79 -1.48
N CYS A 128 1.24 15.51 -2.73
CA CYS A 128 -0.01 14.83 -3.06
C CYS A 128 -0.14 13.49 -2.33
N TRP A 129 0.91 12.67 -2.33
CA TRP A 129 0.86 11.38 -1.65
C TRP A 129 0.68 11.49 -0.15
N THR A 130 1.28 12.49 0.47
CA THR A 130 1.11 12.71 1.92
C THR A 130 -0.27 13.21 2.27
N GLY A 131 -0.92 13.97 1.38
CA GLY A 131 -2.34 14.25 1.49
C GLY A 131 -3.19 12.97 1.49
N VAL A 132 -2.89 12.01 0.60
CA VAL A 132 -3.60 10.71 0.56
C VAL A 132 -3.41 9.94 1.87
N VAL A 133 -2.16 9.77 2.32
CA VAL A 133 -1.87 8.99 3.54
C VAL A 133 -2.49 9.64 4.78
N LEU A 134 -2.44 10.97 4.87
CA LEU A 134 -3.02 11.70 5.98
C LEU A 134 -4.56 11.59 5.96
N ALA A 135 -5.19 11.72 4.79
CA ALA A 135 -6.63 11.49 4.66
C ALA A 135 -7.05 10.07 5.09
N ILE A 136 -6.35 9.02 4.62
CA ILE A 136 -6.66 7.63 5.02
C ILE A 136 -6.49 7.43 6.53
N SER A 137 -5.46 8.06 7.13
CA SER A 137 -5.22 7.98 8.57
C SER A 137 -6.31 8.67 9.38
N LEU A 138 -6.79 9.83 8.93
CA LEU A 138 -7.92 10.54 9.55
C LEU A 138 -9.23 9.78 9.40
N ASP A 139 -9.46 9.15 8.24
CA ASP A 139 -10.66 8.36 7.98
C ASP A 139 -10.79 7.21 8.98
N SER A 140 -9.68 6.50 9.19
CA SER A 140 -9.59 5.37 10.13
C SER A 140 -9.90 5.80 11.58
N LEU A 141 -9.50 7.01 11.97
CA LEU A 141 -9.65 7.52 13.35
C LEU A 141 -11.03 8.13 13.62
N ILE A 142 -11.59 8.88 12.67
CA ILE A 142 -12.74 9.76 12.91
C ILE A 142 -14.00 9.23 12.21
N PHE A 143 -13.86 8.74 10.98
CA PHE A 143 -14.99 8.49 10.07
C PHE A 143 -15.39 7.02 9.97
N SER A 144 -14.61 6.11 10.59
CA SER A 144 -14.93 4.68 10.69
C SER A 144 -16.31 4.40 11.28
N GLN A 145 -16.87 5.34 12.06
CA GLN A 145 -18.20 5.22 12.67
C GLN A 145 -19.37 5.63 11.76
N LEU A 146 -19.11 6.37 10.68
CA LEU A 146 -20.17 6.99 9.85
C LEU A 146 -20.65 6.08 8.71
N GLY A 147 -19.89 5.05 8.33
CA GLY A 147 -20.33 4.03 7.37
C GLY A 147 -20.59 4.53 5.94
N VAL A 148 -20.27 5.79 5.60
CA VAL A 148 -20.51 6.37 4.27
C VAL A 148 -19.20 6.41 3.46
N PRO A 149 -19.06 5.60 2.39
CA PRO A 149 -17.79 5.49 1.66
C PRO A 149 -17.43 6.76 0.85
N TYR A 150 -18.40 7.62 0.53
CA TYR A 150 -18.19 8.82 -0.27
C TYR A 150 -17.36 9.90 0.45
N ILE A 151 -17.40 9.94 1.78
CA ILE A 151 -16.72 10.96 2.58
C ILE A 151 -15.20 10.83 2.44
N LEU A 152 -14.69 9.59 2.41
CA LEU A 152 -13.28 9.29 2.24
C LEU A 152 -12.73 9.89 0.94
N TYR A 153 -13.41 9.68 -0.19
CA TYR A 153 -12.95 10.17 -1.49
C TYR A 153 -12.90 11.71 -1.56
N ILE A 154 -13.91 12.37 -0.98
CA ILE A 154 -13.95 13.84 -0.91
C ILE A 154 -12.80 14.35 -0.04
N MET A 155 -12.55 13.71 1.10
CA MET A 155 -11.47 14.07 2.00
C MET A 155 -10.11 13.90 1.31
N ILE A 156 -9.86 12.77 0.64
CA ILE A 156 -8.63 12.57 -0.15
C ILE A 156 -8.46 13.70 -1.17
N ALA A 157 -9.50 14.04 -1.94
CA ALA A 157 -9.40 15.09 -2.94
C ALA A 157 -9.00 16.45 -2.34
N ILE A 158 -9.61 16.84 -1.22
CA ILE A 158 -9.29 18.09 -0.51
C ILE A 158 -7.85 18.08 0.01
N PHE A 159 -7.43 17.00 0.68
CA PHE A 159 -6.08 16.91 1.24
C PHE A 159 -5.00 16.84 0.15
N VAL A 160 -5.24 16.15 -0.96
CA VAL A 160 -4.30 16.11 -2.10
C VAL A 160 -4.12 17.48 -2.72
N ILE A 161 -5.20 18.22 -2.97
CA ILE A 161 -5.13 19.55 -3.58
C ILE A 161 -4.43 20.53 -2.64
N THR A 162 -4.80 20.53 -1.36
CA THR A 162 -4.22 21.44 -0.37
C THR A 162 -2.73 21.16 -0.15
N PHE A 163 -2.32 19.92 0.11
CA PHE A 163 -0.92 19.57 0.30
C PHE A 163 -0.10 19.69 -0.99
N GLY A 164 -0.66 19.36 -2.16
CA GLY A 164 -0.02 19.56 -3.45
C GLY A 164 0.25 21.05 -3.74
N TRP A 165 -0.73 21.91 -3.46
CA TRP A 165 -0.53 23.36 -3.59
C TRP A 165 0.48 23.92 -2.60
N LEU A 166 0.43 23.46 -1.34
CA LEU A 166 1.37 23.87 -0.29
C LEU A 166 2.81 23.44 -0.63
N ALA A 167 2.97 22.27 -1.25
CA ALA A 167 4.26 21.73 -1.68
C ALA A 167 4.97 22.64 -2.72
N CYS A 168 4.19 23.33 -3.57
CA CYS A 168 4.75 24.27 -4.55
C CYS A 168 5.37 25.52 -3.89
N LYS A 169 4.86 25.96 -2.73
CA LYS A 169 5.30 27.19 -2.06
C LYS A 169 6.31 26.92 -0.94
N TYR A 170 6.11 25.86 -0.16
CA TYR A 170 6.90 25.54 1.04
C TYR A 170 7.62 24.19 0.91
N TYR A 171 8.45 24.07 -0.13
CA TYR A 171 9.05 22.79 -0.51
C TYR A 171 9.84 22.10 0.61
N GLU A 172 10.68 22.82 1.37
CA GLU A 172 11.50 22.22 2.44
C GLU A 172 10.64 21.69 3.59
N TYR A 173 9.67 22.49 4.03
CA TYR A 173 8.80 22.12 5.15
C TYR A 173 7.88 20.95 4.81
N VAL A 174 7.26 20.97 3.64
CA VAL A 174 6.36 19.90 3.21
C VAL A 174 7.13 18.59 3.02
N LEU A 175 8.37 18.65 2.55
CA LEU A 175 9.26 17.50 2.39
C LEU A 175 9.66 16.86 3.73
N ILE A 176 10.03 17.67 4.71
CA ILE A 176 10.35 17.17 6.06
C ILE A 176 9.11 16.54 6.71
N PHE A 177 7.96 17.22 6.60
CA PHE A 177 6.70 16.73 7.15
C PHE A 177 6.24 15.44 6.47
N SER A 178 6.32 15.40 5.13
CA SER A 178 5.92 14.24 4.34
C SER A 178 6.76 13.00 4.61
N SER A 179 8.08 13.15 4.64
CA SER A 179 9.00 12.05 4.94
C SER A 179 8.80 11.50 6.35
N SER A 180 8.47 12.36 7.32
CA SER A 180 8.16 11.95 8.70
C SER A 180 6.88 11.12 8.77
N ILE A 181 5.79 11.61 8.15
CA ILE A 181 4.50 10.88 8.13
C ILE A 181 4.62 9.56 7.38
N LEU A 182 5.25 9.57 6.22
CA LEU A 182 5.44 8.36 5.43
C LEU A 182 6.34 7.36 6.15
N GLY A 183 7.43 7.83 6.76
CA GLY A 183 8.31 6.99 7.58
C GLY A 183 7.55 6.32 8.72
N ALA A 184 6.73 7.09 9.45
CA ALA A 184 5.88 6.57 10.52
C ALA A 184 4.85 5.55 9.99
N TYR A 185 4.20 5.83 8.85
CA TYR A 185 3.25 4.92 8.23
C TYR A 185 3.89 3.59 7.82
N PHE A 186 5.04 3.62 7.13
CA PHE A 186 5.77 2.41 6.75
C PHE A 186 6.27 1.63 7.97
N PHE A 187 6.72 2.33 9.01
CA PHE A 187 7.15 1.69 10.26
C PHE A 187 5.99 0.96 10.95
N ILE A 188 4.84 1.61 11.13
CA ILE A 188 3.64 1.00 11.73
C ILE A 188 3.14 -0.18 10.87
N ARG A 189 3.10 -0.02 9.55
CA ARG A 189 2.71 -1.10 8.63
C ARG A 189 3.68 -2.27 8.65
N GLY A 190 4.98 -2.02 8.73
CA GLY A 190 6.00 -3.06 8.85
C GLY A 190 5.81 -3.88 10.12
N ILE A 191 5.62 -3.23 11.26
CA ILE A 191 5.30 -3.91 12.54
C ILE A 191 3.98 -4.68 12.44
N SER A 192 2.95 -4.07 11.84
CA SER A 192 1.65 -4.72 11.69
C SER A 192 1.69 -5.97 10.82
N LEU A 193 2.63 -6.09 9.88
CA LEU A 193 2.80 -7.30 9.07
C LEU A 193 3.46 -8.44 9.85
N GLU A 194 4.35 -8.12 10.80
CA GLU A 194 5.04 -9.12 11.63
C GLU A 194 4.15 -9.66 12.76
N PHE A 195 3.36 -8.77 13.38
CA PHE A 195 2.59 -9.10 14.59
C PHE A 195 1.09 -9.18 14.38
N GLY A 196 0.56 -8.68 13.26
CA GLY A 196 -0.88 -8.55 13.00
C GLY A 196 -1.46 -9.57 12.02
N GLY A 197 -0.84 -10.76 11.92
CA GLY A 197 -1.27 -11.86 11.04
C GLY A 197 -2.73 -12.27 11.21
#